data_AF-A0A938JK46-F1
#
_entry.id   AF-A0A938JK46-F1
#
_cell.length_a   1.000
_cell.length_b   1.000
_cell.length_c   1.000
_cell.angle_alpha   90.00
_cell.angle_beta   90.00
_cell.angle_gamma   90.00
#
_symmetry.space_group_name_H-M   'P 1'
#
loop_
_entity.id
_entity.type
_entity.pdbx_description
1 polymer ?
#
loop_
_entity_poly.entity_id
_entity_poly.type
_entity_poly.pdbx_seq_one_letter_code
_entity_poly.pdbx_strand_id
1 'polypeptide(L)'
;MQILNKNEIKKRINIKDIISKYSDLKKIGSGKYRGLCIFHKEKAPSLTVYEDTQSFFCFGCGKGGDVINFIMLAEDLSFKEAIIFLSKFI
;
A
#
# COMPACT_ATOMS: atom_id res chain seq x y z
N MET A 1 16.59 -2.40 18.17
CA MET A 1 16.13 -1.90 16.85
C MET A 1 16.54 -2.88 15.74
N GLN A 2 15.89 -4.05 15.66
CA GLN A 2 16.44 -5.18 14.89
C GLN A 2 15.46 -5.74 13.84
N ILE A 3 14.73 -4.87 13.13
CA ILE A 3 13.96 -5.28 11.95
C ILE A 3 14.32 -4.36 10.77
N LEU A 4 15.30 -4.79 9.98
CA LEU A 4 15.63 -4.21 8.66
C LEU A 4 15.30 -5.16 7.50
N ASN A 5 14.71 -6.34 7.79
CA ASN A 5 14.45 -7.34 6.77
C ASN A 5 13.07 -7.14 6.15
N LYS A 6 13.03 -6.87 4.84
CA LYS A 6 11.81 -6.69 4.03
C LYS A 6 10.80 -7.82 4.21
N ASN A 7 11.26 -9.06 4.38
CA ASN A 7 10.38 -10.23 4.48
C ASN A 7 9.59 -10.22 5.78
N GLU A 8 10.20 -9.76 6.88
CA GLU A 8 9.52 -9.65 8.17
C GLU A 8 8.47 -8.53 8.15
N ILE A 9 8.78 -7.40 7.50
CA ILE A 9 7.80 -6.33 7.29
C ILE A 9 6.59 -6.85 6.53
N LYS A 10 6.80 -7.52 5.39
CA LYS A 10 5.72 -8.05 4.55
C LYS A 10 4.86 -9.11 5.24
N LYS A 11 5.40 -9.83 6.24
CA LYS A 11 4.63 -10.83 7.00
C LYS A 11 3.76 -10.21 8.09
N ARG A 12 4.18 -9.06 8.63
CA ARG A 12 3.55 -8.45 9.82
C ARG A 12 2.58 -7.34 9.48
N ILE A 13 2.75 -6.73 8.31
CA ILE A 13 1.93 -5.60 7.89
C ILE A 13 0.95 -6.05 6.82
N ASN A 14 -0.33 -5.78 7.05
CA ASN A 14 -1.36 -5.92 6.05
C ASN A 14 -1.41 -4.65 5.18
N ILE A 15 -1.24 -4.81 3.86
CA ILE A 15 -1.26 -3.71 2.90
C ILE A 15 -2.58 -2.91 2.95
N LYS A 16 -3.72 -3.58 3.17
CA LYS A 16 -5.02 -2.92 3.24
C LYS A 16 -5.08 -1.98 4.44
N ASP A 17 -4.50 -2.33 5.57
CA ASP A 17 -4.49 -1.47 6.76
C ASP A 17 -3.58 -0.26 6.59
N ILE A 18 -2.48 -0.39 5.84
CA ILE A 18 -1.63 0.76 5.49
C ILE A 18 -2.34 1.67 4.50
N ILE A 19 -2.83 1.14 3.38
CA ILE A 19 -3.44 1.96 2.32
C ILE A 19 -4.74 2.64 2.80
N SER A 20 -5.48 2.02 3.73
CA SER A 20 -6.68 2.64 4.35
C SER A 20 -6.38 3.93 5.10
N LYS A 21 -5.11 4.23 5.42
CA LYS A 21 -4.70 5.51 6.02
C LYS A 21 -4.57 6.65 5.01
N TYR A 22 -4.49 6.32 3.72
CA TYR A 22 -4.26 7.27 2.62
C TYR A 22 -5.47 7.43 1.72
N SER A 23 -6.30 6.38 1.58
CA SER A 23 -7.53 6.41 0.80
C SER A 23 -8.63 5.70 1.55
N ASP A 24 -9.84 6.27 1.47
CA ASP A 24 -11.04 5.58 1.89
C ASP A 24 -11.28 4.36 0.99
N LEU A 25 -11.12 3.17 1.55
CA LEU A 25 -11.27 1.90 0.85
C LEU A 25 -12.66 1.31 1.10
N LYS A 26 -13.34 0.92 0.02
CA LYS A 26 -14.61 0.17 0.06
C LYS A 26 -14.37 -1.25 -0.39
N LYS A 27 -14.93 -2.23 0.32
CA LYS A 27 -14.86 -3.64 -0.07
C LYS A 27 -15.65 -3.86 -1.36
N ILE A 28 -15.05 -4.52 -2.35
CA ILE A 28 -15.67 -4.82 -3.67
C ILE A 28 -15.68 -6.32 -4.00
N GLY A 29 -15.24 -7.16 -3.06
CA GLY A 29 -15.21 -8.62 -3.18
C GLY A 29 -14.44 -9.24 -2.01
N SER A 30 -14.32 -10.57 -2.01
CA SER A 30 -13.42 -11.24 -1.05
C SER A 30 -11.99 -10.80 -1.31
N GLY A 31 -11.28 -10.37 -0.25
CA GLY A 31 -9.89 -9.92 -0.33
C GLY A 31 -9.63 -8.69 -1.22
N LYS A 32 -10.67 -7.97 -1.68
CA LYS A 32 -10.52 -6.84 -2.62
C LYS A 32 -11.20 -5.58 -2.13
N TYR A 33 -10.47 -4.48 -2.21
CA TYR A 33 -10.94 -3.15 -1.81
C TYR A 33 -10.62 -2.13 -2.90
N ARG A 34 -11.44 -1.09 -3.01
CA ARG A 34 -11.27 -0.03 -4.01
C ARG A 34 -11.40 1.34 -3.38
N GLY A 35 -10.57 2.28 -3.81
CA GLY A 35 -10.56 3.66 -3.34
C GLY A 35 -10.04 4.63 -4.41
N LEU A 36 -9.95 5.90 -4.04
CA LEU A 36 -9.33 6.91 -4.89
C LEU A 36 -7.82 6.75 -4.83
N CYS A 37 -7.17 6.86 -5.97
CA CYS A 37 -5.73 6.85 -6.05
C CYS A 37 -5.17 8.18 -5.55
N ILE A 38 -4.27 8.12 -4.57
CA ILE A 38 -3.55 9.29 -4.07
C ILE A 38 -2.46 9.78 -5.04
N PHE A 39 -2.10 8.96 -6.03
CA PHE A 39 -0.95 9.20 -6.89
C PHE A 39 -1.26 9.97 -8.18
N HIS A 40 -2.54 10.27 -8.44
CA HIS A 40 -3.00 11.10 -9.54
C HIS A 40 -4.38 11.67 -9.24
N LYS A 41 -4.75 12.77 -9.89
CA LYS A 41 -6.05 13.41 -9.67
C LYS A 41 -7.15 12.68 -10.44
N GLU A 42 -8.12 12.12 -9.72
CA GLU A 42 -9.28 11.44 -10.31
C GLU A 42 -10.58 11.71 -9.55
N LYS A 43 -11.73 11.41 -10.18
CA LYS A 43 -13.06 11.48 -9.56
C LYS A 43 -13.69 10.11 -9.32
N ALA A 44 -13.29 9.11 -10.10
CA ALA A 44 -13.79 7.74 -10.00
C ALA A 44 -12.71 6.85 -9.37
N PRO A 45 -13.01 6.01 -8.37
CA PRO A 45 -12.04 5.13 -7.74
C PRO A 45 -11.32 4.21 -8.74
N SER A 46 -10.00 4.31 -8.87
CA SER A 46 -9.22 3.39 -9.71
C SER A 46 -8.14 2.61 -8.95
N LEU A 47 -7.87 2.94 -7.69
CA LEU A 47 -6.97 2.18 -6.82
C LEU A 47 -7.68 0.90 -6.32
N THR A 48 -7.10 -0.26 -6.60
CA THR A 48 -7.55 -1.55 -6.07
C THR A 48 -6.47 -2.13 -5.15
N VAL A 49 -6.87 -2.62 -3.98
CA VAL A 49 -6.03 -3.31 -3.01
C VAL A 49 -6.47 -4.76 -2.94
N TYR A 50 -5.49 -5.67 -3.06
CA TYR A 50 -5.65 -7.11 -3.00
C TYR A 50 -5.00 -7.62 -1.71
N GLU A 51 -5.83 -7.88 -0.70
CA GLU A 51 -5.40 -8.34 0.62
C GLU A 51 -4.78 -9.74 0.55
N ASP A 52 -5.35 -10.65 -0.25
CA ASP A 52 -4.86 -12.03 -0.34
C ASP A 52 -3.44 -12.11 -0.93
N THR A 53 -3.11 -11.23 -1.87
CA THR A 53 -1.78 -11.17 -2.51
C THR A 53 -0.88 -10.08 -1.93
N GLN A 54 -1.36 -9.34 -0.93
CA GLN A 54 -0.65 -8.23 -0.30
C GLN A 54 -0.10 -7.21 -1.33
N SER A 55 -0.94 -6.83 -2.29
CA SER A 55 -0.57 -5.95 -3.40
C SER A 55 -1.62 -4.89 -3.71
N PHE A 56 -1.23 -3.85 -4.45
CA PHE A 56 -2.13 -2.84 -4.98
C PHE A 56 -1.86 -2.59 -6.46
N PHE A 57 -2.89 -2.11 -7.16
CA PHE A 57 -2.77 -1.59 -8.51
C PHE A 57 -3.79 -0.49 -8.74
N CYS A 58 -3.35 0.60 -9.35
CA CYS A 58 -4.20 1.68 -9.80
C CYS A 58 -4.45 1.58 -11.30
N PHE A 59 -5.69 1.29 -11.69
CA PHE A 59 -6.07 1.16 -13.10
C PHE A 59 -6.08 2.50 -13.87
N GLY A 60 -6.09 3.65 -13.17
CA GLY A 60 -6.02 4.97 -13.81
C GLY A 60 -4.61 5.42 -14.19
N CYS A 61 -3.60 5.13 -13.36
CA CYS A 61 -2.22 5.62 -13.56
C CYS A 61 -1.14 4.53 -13.66
N GLY A 62 -1.50 3.25 -13.56
CA GLY A 62 -0.59 2.12 -13.71
C GLY A 62 0.36 1.87 -12.54
N LYS A 63 0.34 2.71 -11.48
CA LYS A 63 1.14 2.46 -10.27
C LYS A 63 0.61 1.23 -9.54
N GLY A 64 1.53 0.37 -9.12
CA GLY A 64 1.21 -0.86 -8.39
C GLY A 64 2.45 -1.43 -7.72
N GLY A 65 2.23 -2.47 -6.91
CA GLY A 65 3.29 -3.14 -6.18
C GLY A 65 2.82 -3.62 -4.81
N ASP A 66 3.77 -3.80 -3.90
CA ASP A 66 3.50 -4.17 -2.52
C ASP A 66 3.42 -2.94 -1.59
N VAL A 67 3.28 -3.19 -0.29
CA VAL A 67 3.20 -2.15 0.75
C VAL A 67 4.44 -1.25 0.80
N ILE A 68 5.62 -1.78 0.47
CA ILE A 68 6.86 -1.01 0.43
C ILE A 68 6.85 -0.10 -0.80
N ASN A 69 6.48 -0.63 -1.97
CA ASN A 69 6.31 0.18 -3.18
C ASN A 69 5.32 1.32 -2.95
N PHE A 70 4.20 1.03 -2.28
CA PHE A 70 3.18 2.03 -1.97
C PHE A 70 3.77 3.17 -1.12
N ILE A 71 4.45 2.85 -0.01
CA ILE A 71 5.04 3.86 0.88
C ILE A 71 6.16 4.65 0.21
N MET A 72 7.03 4.00 -0.57
CA MET A 72 8.06 4.70 -1.35
C MET A 72 7.44 5.77 -2.25
N LEU A 73 6.32 5.44 -2.91
CA LEU A 73 5.63 6.38 -3.81
C LEU A 73 4.80 7.42 -3.06
N ALA A 74 4.21 7.08 -1.92
CA ALA A 74 3.30 7.94 -1.17
C ALA A 74 4.03 8.99 -0.34
N GLU A 75 5.17 8.61 0.24
CA GLU A 75 5.96 9.42 1.17
C GLU A 75 7.26 9.94 0.52
N ASP A 76 7.46 9.68 -0.78
CA ASP A 76 8.69 10.01 -1.53
C ASP A 76 9.97 9.52 -0.83
N LEU A 77 9.96 8.24 -0.45
CA LEU A 77 11.02 7.60 0.34
C LEU A 77 11.86 6.65 -0.50
N SER A 78 13.16 6.60 -0.21
CA SER A 78 14.00 5.49 -0.65
C SER A 78 13.53 4.18 -0.02
N PHE A 79 13.96 3.05 -0.58
CA PHE A 79 13.63 1.73 -0.04
C PHE A 79 13.98 1.59 1.45
N LYS A 80 15.16 2.07 1.86
CA LYS A 80 15.61 1.95 3.26
C LYS A 80 14.75 2.81 4.19
N GLU A 81 14.38 4.01 3.77
CA GLU A 81 13.51 4.88 4.55
C GLU A 81 12.09 4.30 4.65
N ALA A 82 11.56 3.71 3.57
CA ALA A 82 10.27 3.03 3.59
C ALA A 82 10.25 1.83 4.56
N ILE A 83 11.35 1.04 4.62
CA ILE A 83 11.50 -0.04 5.62
C ILE A 83 11.47 0.53 7.04
N ILE A 84 12.21 1.61 7.30
CA ILE A 84 12.23 2.27 8.62
C ILE A 84 10.85 2.84 8.97
N PHE A 85 10.18 3.49 8.01
CA PHE A 85 8.82 4.00 8.17
C PHE A 85 7.85 2.88 8.56
N LEU A 86 7.86 1.79 7.80
CA LEU A 86 6.96 0.65 8.01
C LEU A 86 7.23 -0.09 9.33
N SER A 87 8.47 -0.12 9.80
CA SER A 87 8.81 -0.73 11.10
C SER A 87 8.11 -0.08 12.31
N LYS A 88 7.58 1.12 12.17
CA LYS A 88 6.81 1.81 13.22
C LYS A 88 5.39 1.26 13.41
N PHE A 89 4.93 0.39 12.50
CA PHE A 89 3.59 -0.22 12.53
C PHE A 89 3.61 -1.68 12.98
N ILE A 90 4.73 -2.13 13.55
CA ILE A 90 4.98 -3.51 13.99
C ILE A 90 5.23 -3.53 15.49
#